data_AF-K7L1Q4-F1
#
_entry.id   AF-K7L1Q4-F1
#
_cell.length_a   1.000
_cell.length_b   1.000
_cell.length_c   1.000
_cell.angle_alpha   90.00
_cell.angle_beta   90.00
_cell.angle_gamma   90.00
#
_symmetry.space_group_name_H-M   'P 1'
#
loop_
_entity.id
_entity.type
_entity.pdbx_description
1 polymer ?
#
loop_
_entity_poly.entity_id
_entity_poly.type
_entity_poly.pdbx_seq_one_letter_code
_entity_poly.pdbx_strand_id
1 'polypeptide(L)'
;MFPVEQGDLHKRWKLVNMKLRNFHKCVVLPIGSLSSGLCRHRTILFKRLADYIGLPCRIARGCKYCVADHRSSCLVKIKDDKQLSRVFQVCRN
;
A
#
# COMPACT_ATOMS: atom_id res chain seq x y z
N MET A 1 -14.53 -8.87 -13.57
CA MET A 1 -13.55 -9.56 -12.70
C MET A 1 -12.21 -9.51 -13.39
N PHE A 2 -11.17 -8.92 -12.80
CA PHE A 2 -9.93 -8.62 -13.51
C PHE A 2 -9.11 -9.90 -13.73
N PRO A 3 -8.62 -10.22 -14.94
CA PRO A 3 -7.85 -11.46 -15.19
C PRO A 3 -6.60 -11.57 -14.31
N VAL A 4 -5.98 -10.43 -13.98
CA VAL A 4 -4.82 -10.38 -13.06
C VAL A 4 -5.18 -10.76 -11.62
N GLU A 5 -6.46 -10.69 -11.23
CA GLU A 5 -6.95 -11.16 -9.93
C GLU A 5 -7.30 -12.64 -9.93
N GLN A 6 -7.46 -13.27 -11.09
CA GLN A 6 -7.69 -14.71 -11.21
C GLN A 6 -6.38 -15.54 -11.04
N GLY A 7 -5.27 -14.88 -10.75
CA GLY A 7 -3.96 -15.51 -10.55
C GLY A 7 -3.61 -15.86 -9.10
N ASP A 8 -2.41 -16.41 -8.95
CA ASP A 8 -1.85 -17.03 -7.74
C ASP A 8 -1.50 -16.06 -6.58
N LEU A 9 -2.32 -15.02 -6.38
CA LEU A 9 -2.14 -14.00 -5.36
C LEU A 9 -2.01 -14.62 -3.97
N HIS A 10 -2.78 -15.66 -3.68
CA HIS A 10 -2.74 -16.35 -2.40
C HIS A 10 -1.43 -17.11 -2.18
N LYS A 11 -0.94 -17.91 -3.14
CA LYS A 11 0.35 -18.59 -2.93
C LYS A 11 1.50 -17.59 -2.91
N ARG A 12 1.47 -16.55 -3.76
CA ARG A 12 2.46 -15.46 -3.70
C ARG A 12 2.44 -14.76 -2.34
N TRP A 13 1.25 -14.48 -1.80
CA TRP A 13 1.08 -13.94 -0.46
C TRP A 13 1.67 -14.87 0.60
N LYS A 14 1.36 -16.18 0.58
CA LYS A 14 1.94 -17.16 1.52
C LYS A 14 3.47 -17.14 1.49
N LEU A 15 4.07 -17.13 0.30
CA LEU A 15 5.53 -17.08 0.14
C LEU A 15 6.13 -15.78 0.69
N VAL A 16 5.53 -14.62 0.36
CA VAL A 16 5.99 -13.32 0.86
C VAL A 16 5.79 -13.20 2.38
N ASN A 17 4.65 -13.63 2.91
CA ASN A 17 4.36 -13.66 4.34
C ASN A 17 5.37 -14.53 5.10
N MET A 18 5.69 -15.72 4.59
CA MET A 18 6.72 -16.58 5.19
C MET A 18 8.09 -15.89 5.20
N LYS A 19 8.51 -15.28 4.09
CA LYS A 19 9.77 -14.53 4.01
C LYS A 19 9.81 -13.35 4.98
N LEU A 20 8.73 -12.57 5.05
CA LEU A 20 8.65 -11.41 5.93
C LEU A 20 8.64 -11.81 7.42
N ARG A 21 7.92 -12.88 7.78
CA ARG A 21 7.94 -13.42 9.15
C ARG A 21 9.33 -13.91 9.54
N ASN A 22 10.01 -14.61 8.64
CA ASN A 22 11.38 -15.07 8.86
C ASN A 22 12.37 -13.91 9.00
N PHE A 23 12.17 -12.82 8.25
CA PHE A 23 12.99 -11.62 8.29
C PHE A 23 12.76 -10.79 9.56
N HIS A 24 11.50 -10.48 9.89
CA HIS A 24 11.14 -9.66 11.06
C HIS A 24 11.12 -10.45 12.38
N LYS A 25 11.21 -11.79 12.33
CA LYS A 25 11.09 -12.70 13.47
C LYS A 25 9.80 -12.49 14.29
N CYS A 26 8.74 -12.02 13.65
CA CYS A 26 7.46 -11.74 14.28
C CYS A 26 6.29 -11.96 13.30
N VAL A 27 5.07 -11.93 13.82
CA VAL A 27 3.84 -12.08 13.02
C VAL A 27 3.31 -10.74 12.50
N VAL A 28 3.83 -9.63 13.02
CA VAL A 28 3.44 -8.25 12.65
C VAL A 28 4.22 -7.84 11.41
N LEU A 29 3.50 -7.61 10.32
CA LEU A 29 4.10 -7.23 9.05
C LEU A 29 3.87 -5.75 8.77
N PRO A 30 4.93 -4.92 8.65
CA PRO A 30 4.75 -3.54 8.25
C PRO A 30 4.14 -3.49 6.84
N ILE A 31 3.05 -2.72 6.67
CA ILE A 31 2.32 -2.62 5.39
C ILE A 31 3.25 -2.18 4.25
N GLY A 32 4.24 -1.34 4.56
CA GLY A 32 5.26 -0.90 3.61
C GLY A 32 6.11 -2.03 3.03
N SER A 33 6.23 -3.18 3.69
CA SER A 33 6.98 -4.34 3.20
C SER A 33 6.15 -5.27 2.30
N LEU A 34 4.84 -5.03 2.16
CA LEU A 34 3.97 -5.85 1.34
C LEU A 34 4.20 -5.56 -0.15
N SER A 35 4.81 -6.50 -0.85
CA SER A 35 5.00 -6.48 -2.31
C SER A 35 4.00 -7.38 -3.06
N SER A 36 3.25 -8.22 -2.34
CA SER A 36 2.18 -9.03 -2.94
C SER A 36 0.93 -8.18 -3.20
N GLY A 37 0.07 -8.66 -4.11
CA GLY A 37 -1.14 -7.96 -4.52
C GLY A 37 -0.92 -6.89 -5.58
N LEU A 38 -2.02 -6.25 -5.95
CA LEU A 38 -2.04 -5.15 -6.90
C LEU A 38 -1.84 -3.82 -6.18
N CYS A 39 -1.44 -2.81 -6.93
CA CYS A 39 -1.26 -1.45 -6.42
C CYS A 39 -2.50 -0.93 -5.67
N ARG A 40 -3.70 -1.22 -6.20
CA ARG A 40 -4.99 -0.93 -5.55
C ARG A 40 -5.19 -1.63 -4.20
N HIS A 41 -4.81 -2.89 -4.06
CA HIS A 41 -4.96 -3.65 -2.81
C HIS A 41 -4.12 -3.02 -1.71
N ARG A 42 -2.85 -2.72 -2.03
CA ARG A 42 -1.93 -2.04 -1.11
C ARG A 42 -2.42 -0.65 -0.73
N THR A 43 -2.97 0.08 -1.70
CA THR A 43 -3.54 1.42 -1.48
C THR A 43 -4.73 1.39 -0.53
N ILE A 44 -5.67 0.47 -0.74
CA ILE A 44 -6.84 0.29 0.15
C ILE A 44 -6.40 -0.09 1.56
N LEU A 45 -5.44 -1.02 1.67
CA LEU A 45 -4.90 -1.44 2.96
C LEU A 45 -4.21 -0.28 3.70
N PHE A 46 -3.41 0.52 3.00
CA PHE A 46 -2.80 1.71 3.56
C PHE A 46 -3.85 2.75 3.98
N LYS A 47 -4.87 3.00 3.15
CA LYS A 47 -5.98 3.92 3.49
C LYS A 47 -6.67 3.50 4.78
N ARG A 48 -6.98 2.21 4.93
CA ARG A 48 -7.63 1.70 6.14
C ARG A 48 -6.77 1.89 7.39
N LEU A 49 -5.46 1.64 7.29
CA LEU A 49 -4.54 1.89 8.41
C LEU A 49 -4.43 3.39 8.72
N ALA A 50 -4.29 4.23 7.70
CA ALA A 50 -4.18 5.67 7.86
C ALA A 50 -5.42 6.26 8.53
N ASP A 51 -6.62 5.82 8.13
CA ASP A 51 -7.87 6.21 8.76
C ASP A 51 -7.94 5.78 10.23
N TYR A 52 -7.40 4.60 10.56
CA TYR A 52 -7.36 4.10 11.93
C TYR A 52 -6.49 4.95 12.85
N ILE A 53 -5.35 5.45 12.36
CA ILE A 53 -4.42 6.30 13.15
C ILE A 53 -4.71 7.81 13.01
N GLY A 54 -5.80 8.18 12.33
CA GLY A 54 -6.16 9.60 12.10
C GLY A 54 -5.24 10.33 11.11
N LEU A 55 -4.46 9.61 10.29
CA LEU A 55 -3.60 10.20 9.27
C LEU A 55 -4.46 10.61 8.06
N PRO A 56 -4.61 11.92 7.75
CA PRO A 56 -5.48 12.35 6.67
C PRO A 56 -4.88 11.96 5.32
N CYS A 57 -5.55 11.02 4.64
CA CYS A 57 -5.17 10.59 3.31
C CYS A 57 -6.38 10.33 2.41
N ARG A 58 -6.17 10.36 1.09
CA ARG A 58 -7.18 9.99 0.09
C ARG A 58 -6.61 9.07 -0.97
N ILE A 59 -7.44 8.20 -1.54
CA ILE A 59 -7.04 7.37 -2.66
C ILE A 59 -7.03 8.23 -3.93
N ALA A 60 -5.94 8.16 -4.69
CA ALA A 60 -5.79 8.76 -5.99
C ALA A 60 -5.64 7.68 -7.06
N ARG A 61 -6.26 7.91 -8.22
CA ARG A 61 -5.98 7.14 -9.43
C ARG A 61 -4.62 7.57 -9.97
N GLY A 62 -3.80 6.61 -10.37
CA GLY A 62 -2.43 6.86 -10.82
C GLY A 62 -1.37 6.51 -9.77
N CYS A 63 -0.22 6.06 -10.26
CA CYS A 63 1.03 5.96 -9.51
C CYS A 63 2.16 6.24 -10.50
N LYS A 64 3.10 7.12 -10.13
CA LYS A 64 4.23 7.51 -10.99
C LYS A 64 5.15 6.33 -11.33
N TYR A 65 5.22 5.33 -10.45
CA TYR A 65 6.23 4.28 -10.50
C TYR A 65 5.69 2.90 -10.90
N CYS A 66 4.40 2.64 -10.71
CA CYS A 66 3.78 1.38 -11.15
C CYS A 66 3.49 1.44 -12.65
N VAL A 67 3.71 0.34 -13.38
CA VAL A 67 3.44 0.28 -14.84
C VAL A 67 2.03 -0.25 -15.17
N ALA A 68 1.33 -0.87 -14.20
CA ALA A 68 0.04 -1.54 -14.40
C ALA A 68 -1.11 -0.61 -14.83
N ASP A 69 -2.18 -1.18 -15.40
CA ASP A 69 -3.34 -0.45 -15.95
C ASP A 69 -4.20 0.25 -14.88
N HIS A 70 -4.31 -0.35 -13.69
CA HIS A 70 -5.17 0.15 -12.61
C HIS A 70 -4.34 0.66 -11.44
N ARG A 71 -3.55 1.71 -11.69
CA ARG A 71 -2.66 2.31 -10.69
C ARG A 71 -3.49 3.04 -9.63
N SER A 72 -3.13 2.84 -8.37
CA SER A 72 -3.71 3.60 -7.26
C SER A 72 -2.61 3.99 -6.30
N SER A 73 -2.75 5.12 -5.65
CA SER A 73 -1.83 5.55 -4.60
C SER A 73 -2.60 6.30 -3.53
N CYS A 74 -2.02 6.44 -2.34
CA CYS A 74 -2.61 7.29 -1.31
C CYS A 74 -1.91 8.64 -1.31
N LEU A 75 -2.68 9.72 -1.37
CA LEU A 75 -2.21 11.08 -1.13
C LEU A 75 -2.40 11.38 0.35
N VAL A 76 -1.30 11.48 1.08
CA VAL A 76 -1.25 11.80 2.50
C VAL A 76 -1.01 13.29 2.67
N LYS A 77 -1.87 13.96 3.43
CA LYS A 77 -1.70 15.37 3.77
C LYS A 77 -0.98 15.46 5.12
N ILE A 78 0.17 16.12 5.17
CA ILE A 78 0.90 16.36 6.40
C ILE A 78 0.97 17.88 6.58
N LYS A 79 0.57 18.36 7.76
CA LYS A 79 0.77 19.75 8.15
C LYS A 79 2.10 19.85 8.87
N ASP A 80 2.95 20.75 8.42
CA ASP A 80 4.18 21.12 9.10
C ASP A 80 3.88 22.10 10.26
N ASP A 81 4.85 22.36 11.13
CA ASP A 81 4.69 23.28 12.27
C ASP A 81 4.25 24.69 11.84
N LYS A 82 4.60 25.08 10.61
CA LYS A 82 4.19 26.34 9.97
C LYS A 82 2.77 26.33 9.37
N GLN A 83 1.95 25.33 9.71
CA GLN A 83 0.61 25.07 9.12
C GLN A 83 0.61 24.86 7.59
N LEU A 84 1.79 24.75 6.97
CA LEU A 84 1.93 24.46 5.55
C LEU A 84 1.52 23.01 5.31
N SER A 85 0.50 22.82 4.47
CA SER A 85 0.02 21.50 4.10
C SER A 85 0.83 20.95 2.92
N ARG A 86 1.61 19.90 3.17
CA ARG A 86 2.32 19.13 2.14
C ARG A 86 1.52 17.88 1.80
N VAL A 87 1.51 17.50 0.52
CA VAL A 87 0.84 16.28 0.06
C VAL A 87 1.90 15.30 -0.46
N PHE A 88 1.92 14.11 0.11
CA PHE A 88 2.84 13.04 -0.24
C PHE A 88 2.09 11.92 -0.95
N GLN A 89 2.66 11.39 -2.02
CA GLN A 89 2.12 10.24 -2.73
C GLN A 89 2.77 8.95 -2.24
N VAL A 90 1.98 8.07 -1.62
CA VAL A 90 2.39 6.77 -1.12
C VAL A 90 2.00 5.70 -2.13
N CYS A 91 3.02 5.05 -2.69
CA CYS A 91 2.89 3.93 -3.61
C CYS A 91 4.07 2.97 -3.40
N ARG A 92 3.83 1.66 -3.50
CA ARG A 92 4.86 0.62 -3.51
C ARG A 92 4.85 -0.03 -4.88
N ASN A 93 6.01 -0.13 -5.53
CA ASN A 93 6.20 -0.90 -6.77
C ASN A 93 6.06 -2.40 -6.49
#